data_AF-A0A1E7F569-F1
#
_entry.id   AF-A0A1E7F569-F1
#
_cell.length_a   1.000
_cell.length_b   1.000
_cell.length_c   1.000
_cell.angle_alpha   90.00
_cell.angle_beta   90.00
_cell.angle_gamma   90.00
#
_symmetry.space_group_name_H-M   'P 1'
#
loop_
_entity.id
_entity.type
_entity.pdbx_description
1 polymer ?
#
loop_
_entity_poly.entity_id
_entity_poly.type
_entity_poly.pdbx_seq_one_letter_code
_entity_poly.pdbx_strand_id
1 'polypeptide(L)'
;MSPLRQQELNNPHREWRPILVTFWTCHFAASILIITWVISLSQNGEDHKYITADVNALFGDDGTKGGSQCIKAYVDVYASSMDETGALICCLSTDVSDGICRSMPWYLYLVKRLARFPEVILISLFPLLVRGMYCLVTLCQQRGVVVASSDNVELKRQQEINTLTRRRLCLYIGLTQIRWWILYLLSNAIESQIVDAVAGGGDDDDGCWYDSLLRGGDHNSCKGKAFDYSDHIVLYWAQILPIVLTEALYSFVAPYWRFDNRAPTRTTTKLLKPVRLVPTILIAGVIYIYIISFVGTYSTAAYYHTFPEVIVGYLISLLIQIPLFLIQCTSLMENVRNYFFGRGMMQSS
;
A
#
# COMPACT_ATOMS: atom_id res chain seq x y z
N MET A 1 39.80 -6.45 25.49
CA MET A 1 38.40 -6.30 25.01
C MET A 1 37.94 -7.67 24.55
N SER A 2 36.77 -8.18 24.96
CA SER A 2 36.37 -9.54 24.57
C SER A 2 36.01 -9.61 23.07
N PRO A 3 36.25 -10.73 22.39
CA PRO A 3 35.92 -10.90 20.97
C PRO A 3 34.45 -10.58 20.66
N LEU A 4 33.54 -10.91 21.59
CA LEU A 4 32.12 -10.59 21.52
C LEU A 4 31.87 -9.08 21.47
N ARG A 5 32.58 -8.29 22.28
CA ARG A 5 32.43 -6.83 22.32
C ARG A 5 32.93 -6.16 21.05
N GLN A 6 33.91 -6.77 20.38
CA GLN A 6 34.45 -6.28 19.12
C GLN A 6 33.54 -6.64 17.93
N GLN A 7 32.86 -7.79 18.01
CA GLN A 7 31.84 -8.19 17.05
C GLN A 7 30.56 -7.32 17.13
N GLU A 8 30.19 -6.86 18.33
CA GLU A 8 29.08 -5.92 18.53
C GLU A 8 29.36 -4.52 17.97
N LEU A 9 30.62 -4.06 18.01
CA LEU A 9 31.00 -2.74 17.51
C LEU A 9 30.92 -2.65 15.97
N ASN A 10 31.13 -3.77 15.28
CA ASN A 10 31.10 -3.86 13.82
C ASN A 10 29.73 -4.31 13.28
N ASN A 11 28.64 -4.03 14.00
CA ASN A 11 27.30 -4.33 13.49
C ASN A 11 26.85 -3.21 12.53
N PRO A 12 26.82 -3.44 11.21
CA PRO A 12 26.43 -2.44 10.22
C PRO A 12 25.00 -1.95 10.43
N HIS A 13 24.12 -2.77 11.02
CA HIS A 13 22.77 -2.34 11.37
C HIS A 13 22.79 -1.16 12.36
N ARG A 14 23.79 -1.08 13.23
CA ARG A 14 23.93 0.03 14.18
C ARG A 14 24.20 1.35 13.46
N GLU A 15 25.01 1.31 12.41
CA GLU A 15 25.32 2.48 11.58
C GLU A 15 24.11 2.94 10.76
N TRP A 16 23.33 2.01 10.22
CA TRP A 16 22.14 2.33 9.43
C TRP A 16 20.91 2.68 10.27
N ARG A 17 20.88 2.33 11.56
CA ARG A 17 19.72 2.54 12.43
C ARG A 17 19.18 3.98 12.40
N PRO A 18 20.00 5.04 12.52
CA PRO A 18 19.49 6.42 12.47
C PRO A 18 18.81 6.73 11.14
N ILE A 19 19.37 6.24 10.02
CA ILE A 19 18.79 6.43 8.68
C ILE A 19 17.45 5.71 8.58
N LEU A 20 17.38 4.45 9.01
CA LEU A 20 16.13 3.67 9.03
C LEU A 20 15.05 4.38 9.85
N VAL A 21 15.40 4.83 11.06
CA VAL A 21 14.48 5.59 11.93
C VAL A 21 14.00 6.85 11.22
N THR A 22 14.87 7.63 10.60
CA THR A 22 14.49 8.83 9.85
C THR A 22 13.47 8.51 8.74
N PHE A 23 13.70 7.46 7.93
CA PHE A 23 12.75 7.11 6.87
C PHE A 23 11.39 6.68 7.40
N TRP A 24 11.34 5.91 8.49
CA TRP A 24 10.08 5.55 9.14
C TRP A 24 9.38 6.75 9.78
N THR A 25 10.13 7.64 10.44
CA THR A 25 9.57 8.89 10.98
C THR A 25 9.00 9.76 9.85
N CYS A 26 9.70 9.88 8.73
CA CYS A 26 9.20 10.56 7.54
C CYS A 26 7.94 9.87 6.98
N HIS A 27 7.89 8.53 6.96
CA HIS A 27 6.70 7.78 6.56
C HIS A 27 5.51 8.08 7.47
N PHE A 28 5.66 8.00 8.80
CA PHE A 28 4.59 8.31 9.75
C PHE A 28 4.14 9.77 9.65
N ALA A 29 5.09 10.72 9.54
CA ALA A 29 4.78 12.13 9.37
C ALA A 29 4.03 12.39 8.06
N ALA A 30 4.48 11.80 6.94
CA ALA A 30 3.79 11.89 5.66
C ALA A 30 2.38 11.28 5.73
N SER A 31 2.22 10.13 6.39
CA SER A 31 0.92 9.48 6.59
C SER A 31 -0.05 10.40 7.32
N ILE A 32 0.40 10.99 8.44
CA ILE A 32 -0.41 11.93 9.22
C ILE A 32 -0.76 13.16 8.38
N LEU A 33 0.21 13.79 7.71
CA LEU A 33 -0.03 14.95 6.86
C LEU A 33 -1.02 14.66 5.75
N ILE A 34 -0.94 13.47 5.14
CA ILE A 34 -1.85 13.04 4.09
C ILE A 34 -3.24 12.83 4.64
N ILE A 35 -3.38 12.19 5.79
CA ILE A 35 -4.68 12.00 6.43
C ILE A 35 -5.26 13.37 6.76
N THR A 36 -4.53 14.25 7.44
CA THR A 36 -5.01 15.60 7.72
C THR A 36 -5.34 16.38 6.46
N TRP A 37 -4.58 16.19 5.37
CA TRP A 37 -4.83 16.86 4.10
C TRP A 37 -6.07 16.31 3.38
N VAL A 38 -6.26 14.99 3.35
CA VAL A 38 -7.47 14.33 2.85
C VAL A 38 -8.68 14.83 3.61
N ILE A 39 -8.55 15.03 4.92
CA ILE A 39 -9.58 15.58 5.78
C ILE A 39 -9.84 17.04 5.46
N SER A 40 -8.81 17.89 5.42
CA SER A 40 -8.96 19.33 5.15
C SER A 40 -9.42 19.65 3.73
N LEU A 41 -9.11 18.78 2.76
CA LEU A 41 -9.52 18.89 1.37
C LEU A 41 -10.74 18.05 1.01
N SER A 42 -11.32 17.31 1.95
CA SER A 42 -12.68 16.84 1.81
C SER A 42 -13.56 18.09 1.71
N GLN A 43 -13.68 18.64 0.50
CA GLN A 43 -14.49 19.81 0.15
C GLN A 43 -15.99 19.55 0.37
N ASN A 44 -16.31 18.32 0.77
CA ASN A 44 -17.62 17.78 1.02
C ASN A 44 -18.10 18.00 2.47
N GLY A 45 -17.34 18.75 3.30
CA GLY A 45 -17.71 18.96 4.70
C GLY A 45 -17.71 17.67 5.50
N GLU A 46 -18.06 17.74 6.77
CA GLU A 46 -18.25 16.55 7.61
C GLU A 46 -19.55 15.78 7.26
N ASP A 47 -20.34 16.33 6.33
CA ASP A 47 -21.76 15.97 6.16
C ASP A 47 -22.08 15.16 4.90
N HIS A 48 -21.15 14.98 3.96
CA HIS A 48 -21.43 14.24 2.74
C HIS A 48 -20.57 12.97 2.59
N LYS A 49 -21.23 11.83 2.33
CA LYS A 49 -20.59 10.56 1.99
C LYS A 49 -21.25 10.00 0.74
N TYR A 50 -20.48 9.90 -0.34
CA TYR A 50 -21.02 9.53 -1.62
C TYR A 50 -20.88 8.04 -1.89
N ILE A 51 -21.89 7.46 -2.53
CA ILE A 51 -21.84 6.11 -3.11
C ILE A 51 -22.27 6.16 -4.58
N THR A 52 -21.85 5.16 -5.35
CA THR A 52 -22.21 5.07 -6.78
C THR A 52 -23.67 4.73 -6.96
N ALA A 53 -24.39 5.51 -7.76
CA ALA A 53 -25.77 5.24 -8.17
C ALA A 53 -25.85 4.64 -9.59
N ASP A 54 -26.96 3.98 -9.86
CA ASP A 54 -27.33 3.58 -11.22
C ASP A 54 -27.88 4.79 -11.99
N VAL A 55 -27.22 5.11 -13.10
CA VAL A 55 -27.61 6.22 -13.98
C VAL A 55 -28.98 5.94 -14.60
N ASN A 56 -29.26 4.68 -14.94
CA ASN A 56 -30.52 4.31 -15.58
C ASN A 56 -31.69 4.40 -14.60
N ALA A 57 -31.46 4.05 -13.33
CA ALA A 57 -32.48 4.21 -12.28
C ALA A 57 -32.83 5.69 -12.05
N LEU A 58 -31.84 6.59 -12.18
CA LEU A 58 -32.01 8.03 -11.98
C LEU A 58 -32.66 8.78 -13.16
N PHE A 59 -32.36 8.36 -14.38
CA PHE A 59 -32.69 9.13 -15.59
C PHE A 59 -33.48 8.34 -16.65
N GLY A 60 -33.83 7.09 -16.37
CA GLY A 60 -34.45 6.18 -17.34
C GLY A 60 -33.47 5.64 -18.38
N ASP A 61 -33.97 4.80 -19.29
CA ASP A 61 -33.17 4.16 -20.34
C ASP A 61 -32.48 5.15 -21.29
N ASP A 62 -33.03 6.36 -21.42
CA ASP A 62 -32.46 7.40 -22.28
C ASP A 62 -31.25 8.13 -21.63
N GLY A 63 -31.07 8.03 -20.30
CA GLY A 63 -29.90 8.60 -19.59
C GLY A 63 -29.72 10.12 -19.72
N THR A 64 -30.68 10.82 -20.32
CA THR A 64 -30.62 12.25 -20.62
C THR A 64 -31.62 13.03 -19.77
N LYS A 65 -31.12 13.81 -18.82
CA LYS A 65 -31.89 14.89 -18.19
C LYS A 65 -31.36 16.22 -18.75
N GLY A 66 -32.08 16.81 -19.70
CA GLY A 66 -31.70 18.10 -20.29
C GLY A 66 -30.71 18.06 -21.46
N GLY A 67 -30.55 16.91 -22.15
CA GLY A 67 -29.77 16.81 -23.39
C GLY A 67 -28.28 16.49 -23.23
N SER A 68 -27.76 16.40 -22.02
CA SER A 68 -26.41 15.89 -21.72
C SER A 68 -26.51 14.48 -21.10
N GLN A 69 -25.68 13.55 -21.60
CA GLN A 69 -25.64 12.17 -21.10
C GLN A 69 -24.83 12.09 -19.80
N CYS A 70 -25.48 11.69 -18.72
CA CYS A 70 -24.81 11.36 -17.47
C CYS A 70 -24.03 10.06 -17.63
N ILE A 71 -22.71 10.04 -17.42
CA ILE A 71 -21.92 8.80 -17.51
C ILE A 71 -21.88 8.09 -16.16
N LYS A 72 -21.83 8.87 -15.08
CA LYS A 72 -21.77 8.35 -13.71
C LYS A 72 -22.60 9.22 -12.79
N ALA A 73 -23.27 8.59 -11.85
CA ALA A 73 -24.00 9.27 -10.81
C ALA A 73 -23.50 8.82 -9.43
N TYR A 74 -23.52 9.74 -8.49
CA TYR A 74 -23.23 9.49 -7.09
C TYR A 74 -24.31 10.12 -6.23
N VAL A 75 -24.70 9.44 -5.16
CA VAL A 75 -25.69 9.93 -4.20
C VAL A 75 -25.03 10.11 -2.85
N ASP A 76 -25.37 11.17 -2.14
CA ASP A 76 -24.97 11.38 -0.76
C ASP A 76 -25.88 10.60 0.18
N VAL A 77 -25.29 9.73 1.01
CA VAL A 77 -26.02 8.85 1.92
C VAL A 77 -26.55 9.54 3.18
N TYR A 78 -26.07 10.75 3.46
CA TYR A 78 -26.52 11.56 4.59
C TYR A 78 -27.54 12.62 4.22
N ALA A 79 -27.71 12.90 2.92
CA ALA A 79 -28.80 13.73 2.44
C ALA A 79 -30.15 13.13 2.86
N SER A 80 -31.07 14.00 3.25
CA SER A 80 -32.42 13.63 3.68
C SER A 80 -33.35 13.30 2.50
N SER A 81 -33.08 13.87 1.33
CA SER A 81 -33.87 13.71 0.11
C SER A 81 -33.06 14.05 -1.14
N MET A 82 -33.60 13.71 -2.31
CA MET A 82 -32.99 14.01 -3.61
C MET A 82 -32.94 15.52 -3.93
N ASP A 83 -33.79 16.33 -3.29
CA ASP A 83 -33.88 17.78 -3.53
C ASP A 83 -32.83 18.59 -2.77
N GLU A 84 -32.09 17.95 -1.86
CA GLU A 84 -31.04 18.60 -1.08
C GLU A 84 -29.82 18.93 -1.95
N THR A 85 -29.20 20.08 -1.69
CA THR A 85 -28.06 20.53 -2.50
C THR A 85 -26.87 19.60 -2.29
N GLY A 86 -26.36 19.00 -3.37
CA GLY A 86 -25.28 18.02 -3.29
C GLY A 86 -25.74 16.58 -3.09
N ALA A 87 -27.05 16.33 -2.89
CA ALA A 87 -27.58 14.98 -2.72
C ALA A 87 -27.30 14.06 -3.92
N LEU A 88 -27.22 14.63 -5.13
CA LEU A 88 -26.91 13.92 -6.36
C LEU A 88 -25.82 14.63 -7.15
N ILE A 89 -24.77 13.90 -7.50
CA ILE A 89 -23.74 14.34 -8.44
C ILE A 89 -23.85 13.53 -9.71
N CYS A 90 -24.12 14.19 -10.84
CA CYS A 90 -24.06 13.60 -12.17
C CYS A 90 -22.80 14.07 -12.91
N CYS A 91 -21.99 13.13 -13.39
CA CYS A 91 -20.77 13.40 -14.13
C CYS A 91 -21.02 13.30 -15.64
N LEU A 92 -20.86 14.43 -16.33
CA LEU A 92 -21.02 14.50 -17.79
C LEU A 92 -19.72 14.14 -18.52
N SER A 93 -19.83 13.77 -19.79
CA SER A 93 -18.69 13.46 -20.67
C SER A 93 -17.75 14.66 -20.89
N THR A 94 -18.31 15.86 -20.84
CA THR A 94 -17.61 17.13 -21.11
C THR A 94 -17.09 17.79 -19.85
N ASP A 95 -17.44 17.28 -18.66
CA ASP A 95 -17.05 17.90 -17.41
C ASP A 95 -15.57 17.63 -17.14
N VAL A 96 -14.77 18.70 -17.28
CA VAL A 96 -13.41 18.81 -16.75
C VAL A 96 -13.45 19.22 -15.26
N SER A 97 -14.62 19.18 -14.62
CA SER A 97 -14.82 19.68 -13.27
C SER A 97 -13.94 18.96 -12.25
N ASP A 98 -13.46 19.72 -11.27
CA ASP A 98 -12.72 19.21 -10.14
C ASP A 98 -13.62 18.30 -9.29
N GLY A 99 -13.04 17.24 -8.70
CA GLY A 99 -13.72 16.39 -7.73
C GLY A 99 -14.00 14.95 -8.19
N ILE A 100 -15.10 14.35 -7.68
CA ILE A 100 -15.48 12.93 -7.86
C ILE A 100 -15.73 12.54 -9.34
N CYS A 101 -16.07 13.52 -10.17
CA CYS A 101 -16.29 13.35 -11.60
C CYS A 101 -15.01 13.34 -12.43
N ARG A 102 -13.88 13.75 -11.85
CA ARG A 102 -12.63 13.90 -12.58
C ARG A 102 -12.18 12.55 -13.12
N SER A 103 -12.12 12.45 -14.46
CA SER A 103 -11.56 11.28 -15.09
C SER A 103 -10.08 11.16 -14.71
N MET A 104 -9.72 10.03 -14.10
CA MET A 104 -8.35 9.77 -13.71
C MET A 104 -7.48 9.73 -14.98
N PRO A 105 -6.42 10.55 -15.08
CA PRO A 105 -5.53 10.57 -16.22
C PRO A 105 -4.97 9.18 -16.54
N TRP A 106 -4.73 8.90 -17.83
CA TRP A 106 -4.26 7.58 -18.28
C TRP A 106 -2.93 7.15 -17.62
N TYR A 107 -2.05 8.09 -17.28
CA TYR A 107 -0.77 7.78 -16.60
C TYR A 107 -0.94 7.37 -15.13
N LEU A 108 -2.13 7.59 -14.55
CA LEU A 108 -2.53 7.12 -13.22
C LEU A 108 -3.39 5.86 -13.29
N TYR A 109 -3.44 5.17 -14.42
CA TYR A 109 -4.20 3.93 -14.58
C TYR A 109 -3.84 2.86 -13.53
N LEU A 110 -2.59 2.86 -13.07
CA LEU A 110 -2.16 1.95 -12.00
C LEU A 110 -2.85 2.23 -10.67
N VAL A 111 -3.30 3.46 -10.37
CA VAL A 111 -4.04 3.76 -9.15
C VAL A 111 -5.31 2.92 -9.04
N LYS A 112 -6.09 2.82 -10.12
CA LYS A 112 -7.30 1.98 -10.17
C LYS A 112 -7.00 0.48 -10.07
N ARG A 113 -5.78 0.07 -10.43
CA ARG A 113 -5.35 -1.33 -10.36
C ARG A 113 -4.75 -1.69 -9.00
N LEU A 114 -4.28 -0.72 -8.21
CA LEU A 114 -3.72 -1.00 -6.90
C LEU A 114 -4.73 -1.62 -5.93
N ALA A 115 -6.03 -1.43 -6.15
CA ALA A 115 -7.08 -2.06 -5.36
C ALA A 115 -7.48 -3.45 -5.89
N ARG A 116 -7.02 -3.84 -7.09
CA ARG A 116 -7.37 -5.13 -7.70
C ARG A 116 -6.38 -6.23 -7.31
N PHE A 117 -6.94 -7.40 -7.06
CA PHE A 117 -6.17 -8.63 -7.00
C PHE A 117 -5.96 -9.16 -8.41
N PRO A 118 -4.76 -9.61 -8.83
CA PRO A 118 -3.53 -9.90 -8.06
C PRO A 118 -2.51 -8.76 -7.93
N GLU A 119 -2.79 -7.57 -8.47
CA GLU A 119 -1.82 -6.48 -8.60
C GLU A 119 -1.32 -5.94 -7.26
N VAL A 120 -2.20 -5.89 -6.25
CA VAL A 120 -1.83 -5.50 -4.86
C VAL A 120 -0.61 -6.28 -4.37
N ILE A 121 -0.60 -7.60 -4.58
CA ILE A 121 0.48 -8.48 -4.14
C ILE A 121 1.74 -8.20 -4.93
N LEU A 122 1.62 -8.16 -6.26
CA LEU A 122 2.77 -7.97 -7.14
C LEU A 122 3.49 -6.64 -6.86
N ILE A 123 2.71 -5.57 -6.67
CA ILE A 123 3.23 -4.22 -6.42
C ILE A 123 3.88 -4.16 -5.03
N SER A 124 3.26 -4.74 -4.00
CA SER A 124 3.85 -4.77 -2.65
C SER A 124 5.19 -5.52 -2.62
N LEU A 125 5.32 -6.55 -3.46
CA LEU A 125 6.52 -7.38 -3.57
C LEU A 125 7.54 -6.88 -4.61
N PHE A 126 7.32 -5.72 -5.24
CA PHE A 126 8.21 -5.26 -6.31
C PHE A 126 9.71 -5.22 -5.92
N PRO A 127 10.13 -4.82 -4.70
CA PRO A 127 11.55 -4.78 -4.38
C PRO A 127 12.17 -6.20 -4.36
N LEU A 128 11.40 -7.20 -3.92
CA LEU A 128 11.77 -8.61 -3.99
C LEU A 128 11.82 -9.10 -5.44
N LEU A 129 10.91 -8.66 -6.31
CA LEU A 129 10.94 -8.99 -7.73
C LEU A 129 12.18 -8.40 -8.42
N VAL A 130 12.53 -7.14 -8.13
CA VAL A 130 13.76 -6.51 -8.64
C VAL A 130 14.98 -7.31 -8.19
N ARG A 131 15.02 -7.75 -6.93
CA ARG A 131 16.07 -8.63 -6.41
C ARG A 131 16.13 -9.97 -7.15
N GLY A 132 14.99 -10.64 -7.33
CA GLY A 132 14.91 -11.91 -8.05
C GLY A 132 15.37 -11.78 -9.51
N MET A 133 14.93 -10.74 -10.20
CA MET A 133 15.34 -10.42 -11.57
C MET A 133 16.83 -10.12 -11.66
N TYR A 134 17.37 -9.35 -10.72
CA TYR A 134 18.80 -9.10 -10.64
C TYR A 134 19.57 -10.41 -10.48
N CYS A 135 19.22 -11.25 -9.50
CA CYS A 135 19.85 -12.56 -9.29
C CYS A 135 19.77 -13.45 -10.54
N LEU A 136 18.64 -13.46 -11.25
CA LEU A 136 18.47 -14.23 -12.48
C LEU A 136 19.39 -13.73 -13.60
N VAL A 137 19.47 -12.41 -13.80
CA VAL A 137 20.39 -11.80 -14.79
C VAL A 137 21.84 -12.13 -14.47
N THR A 138 22.24 -12.04 -13.19
CA THR A 138 23.61 -12.33 -12.78
C THR A 138 23.95 -13.82 -12.95
N LEU A 139 23.02 -14.73 -12.65
CA LEU A 139 23.19 -16.17 -12.90
C LEU A 139 23.34 -16.48 -14.40
N CYS A 140 22.53 -15.85 -15.24
CA CYS A 140 22.61 -16.01 -16.70
C CYS A 140 23.95 -15.49 -17.26
N GLN A 141 24.47 -14.37 -16.73
CA GLN A 141 25.76 -13.81 -17.13
C GLN A 141 26.95 -14.64 -16.64
N GLN A 142 26.88 -15.19 -15.42
CA GLN A 142 27.96 -15.99 -14.82
C GLN A 142 28.05 -17.41 -15.38
N ARG A 143 27.02 -17.91 -16.07
CA ARG A 143 27.02 -19.25 -16.69
C ARG A 143 28.17 -19.49 -17.69
N GLY A 144 28.84 -18.44 -18.14
CA GLY A 144 30.05 -18.51 -18.99
C GLY A 144 31.40 -18.40 -18.25
N VAL A 145 31.43 -18.18 -16.93
CA VAL A 145 32.66 -17.86 -16.15
C VAL A 145 32.88 -18.84 -14.99
N VAL A 146 32.13 -19.94 -14.91
CA VAL A 146 32.31 -20.95 -13.86
C VAL A 146 33.50 -21.85 -14.20
N VAL A 147 34.72 -21.41 -13.86
CA VAL A 147 35.86 -22.32 -13.67
C VAL A 147 36.67 -21.89 -12.45
N ALA A 148 36.58 -22.75 -11.43
CA ALA A 148 37.56 -22.99 -10.37
C ALA A 148 37.87 -21.85 -9.38
N SER A 149 36.99 -21.64 -8.40
CA SER A 149 37.43 -21.09 -7.10
C SER A 149 36.43 -21.37 -5.98
N SER A 150 36.84 -22.16 -4.99
CA SER A 150 36.25 -22.20 -3.64
C SER A 150 34.72 -22.44 -3.57
N ASP A 151 34.21 -23.41 -4.34
CA ASP A 151 32.78 -23.66 -4.59
C ASP A 151 31.88 -23.78 -3.34
N ASN A 152 32.41 -24.20 -2.19
CA ASN A 152 31.61 -24.43 -0.98
C ASN A 152 31.22 -23.15 -0.23
N VAL A 153 32.01 -22.07 -0.31
CA VAL A 153 31.75 -20.84 0.45
C VAL A 153 30.66 -20.01 -0.22
N GLU A 154 30.77 -19.81 -1.54
CA GLU A 154 29.78 -19.04 -2.30
C GLU A 154 28.43 -19.76 -2.37
N LEU A 155 28.45 -21.09 -2.50
CA LEU A 155 27.22 -21.90 -2.46
C LEU A 155 26.47 -21.72 -1.13
N LYS A 156 27.19 -21.77 0.01
CA LYS A 156 26.60 -21.53 1.34
C LYS A 156 26.02 -20.13 1.46
N ARG A 157 26.75 -19.11 0.98
CA ARG A 157 26.28 -17.72 0.98
C ARG A 157 24.98 -17.56 0.18
N GLN A 158 24.92 -18.14 -1.03
CA GLN A 158 23.74 -18.07 -1.88
C GLN A 158 22.53 -18.79 -1.25
N GLN A 159 22.76 -19.94 -0.60
CA GLN A 159 21.72 -20.65 0.14
C GLN A 159 21.16 -19.82 1.32
N GLU A 160 22.02 -19.12 2.07
CA GLU A 160 21.61 -18.22 3.14
C GLU A 160 20.77 -17.05 2.61
N ILE A 161 21.23 -16.41 1.53
CA ILE A 161 20.51 -15.32 0.86
C ILE A 161 19.11 -15.77 0.41
N ASN A 162 19.01 -16.94 -0.22
CA ASN A 162 17.75 -17.50 -0.68
C ASN A 162 16.83 -17.83 0.50
N THR A 163 17.38 -18.39 1.58
CA THR A 163 16.63 -18.72 2.79
C THR A 163 16.02 -17.46 3.42
N LEU A 164 16.80 -16.39 3.56
CA LEU A 164 16.30 -15.12 4.11
C LEU A 164 15.26 -14.48 3.18
N THR A 165 15.50 -14.48 1.87
CA THR A 165 14.55 -13.94 0.89
C THR A 165 13.21 -14.69 0.95
N ARG A 166 13.24 -16.02 1.06
CA ARG A 166 12.03 -16.84 1.25
C ARG A 166 11.32 -16.50 2.56
N ARG A 167 12.06 -16.35 3.67
CA ARG A 167 11.46 -15.98 4.97
C ARG A 167 10.75 -14.63 4.91
N ARG A 168 11.34 -13.63 4.25
CA ARG A 168 10.70 -12.31 4.06
C ARG A 168 9.49 -12.39 3.13
N LEU A 169 9.58 -13.16 2.05
CA LEU A 169 8.43 -13.40 1.19
C LEU A 169 7.26 -14.02 1.97
N CYS A 170 7.52 -15.04 2.79
CA CYS A 170 6.51 -15.64 3.66
C CYS A 170 5.94 -14.63 4.67
N LEU A 171 6.79 -13.78 5.26
CA LEU A 171 6.36 -12.69 6.15
C LEU A 171 5.39 -11.75 5.42
N TYR A 172 5.75 -11.25 4.24
CA TYR A 172 4.95 -10.28 3.49
C TYR A 172 3.65 -10.88 2.95
N ILE A 173 3.66 -12.14 2.54
CA ILE A 173 2.44 -12.89 2.21
C ILE A 173 1.57 -13.00 3.48
N GLY A 174 2.15 -13.38 4.62
CA GLY A 174 1.42 -13.44 5.89
C GLY A 174 0.78 -12.12 6.29
N LEU A 175 1.52 -11.01 6.19
CA LEU A 175 1.00 -9.65 6.46
C LEU A 175 -0.12 -9.26 5.48
N THR A 176 0.00 -9.66 4.22
CA THR A 176 -1.06 -9.48 3.22
C THR A 176 -2.31 -10.30 3.55
N GLN A 177 -2.13 -11.54 4.01
CA GLN A 177 -3.24 -12.42 4.39
C GLN A 177 -3.93 -11.92 5.67
N ILE A 178 -3.19 -11.35 6.62
CA ILE A 178 -3.78 -10.74 7.84
C ILE A 178 -4.87 -9.74 7.48
N ARG A 179 -4.70 -8.93 6.42
CA ARG A 179 -5.78 -8.06 5.96
C ARG A 179 -7.00 -8.84 5.48
N TRP A 180 -6.79 -9.85 4.65
CA TRP A 180 -7.90 -10.64 4.12
C TRP A 180 -8.73 -11.28 5.24
N TRP A 181 -8.07 -11.88 6.22
CA TRP A 181 -8.77 -12.59 7.29
C TRP A 181 -9.24 -11.67 8.41
N ILE A 182 -8.39 -10.78 8.90
CA ILE A 182 -8.69 -9.95 10.07
C ILE A 182 -9.47 -8.70 9.68
N LEU A 183 -9.18 -8.11 8.52
CA LEU A 183 -9.82 -6.83 8.17
C LEU A 183 -11.12 -7.06 7.41
N TYR A 184 -11.15 -7.94 6.41
CA TYR A 184 -12.40 -8.15 5.67
C TYR A 184 -13.41 -9.04 6.41
N LEU A 185 -12.98 -10.12 7.06
CA LEU A 185 -13.95 -10.99 7.73
C LEU A 185 -14.25 -10.52 9.15
N LEU A 186 -13.21 -10.23 9.95
CA LEU A 186 -13.42 -9.87 11.34
C LEU A 186 -13.90 -8.41 11.49
N SER A 187 -13.37 -7.43 10.77
CA SER A 187 -13.90 -6.06 10.92
C SER A 187 -15.34 -5.95 10.42
N ASN A 188 -15.74 -6.62 9.33
CA ASN A 188 -17.15 -6.63 8.91
C ASN A 188 -18.05 -7.28 9.97
N ALA A 189 -17.57 -8.32 10.65
CA ALA A 189 -18.29 -8.94 11.76
C ALA A 189 -18.39 -8.00 12.98
N ILE A 190 -17.28 -7.33 13.33
CA ILE A 190 -17.27 -6.36 14.44
C ILE A 190 -18.14 -5.14 14.10
N GLU A 191 -18.09 -4.66 12.87
CA GLU A 191 -18.91 -3.56 12.37
C GLU A 191 -20.39 -3.89 12.52
N SER A 192 -20.84 -5.06 12.05
CA SER A 192 -22.23 -5.49 12.27
C SER A 192 -22.58 -5.51 13.75
N GLN A 193 -21.71 -6.02 14.63
CA GLN A 193 -22.03 -6.11 16.06
C GLN A 193 -22.02 -4.76 16.80
N ILE A 194 -21.08 -3.87 16.46
CA ILE A 194 -20.91 -2.59 17.16
C ILE A 194 -21.85 -1.54 16.57
N VAL A 195 -21.99 -1.47 15.24
CA VAL A 195 -22.89 -0.52 14.60
C VAL A 195 -24.33 -0.85 14.98
N ASP A 196 -24.74 -2.12 14.91
CA ASP A 196 -26.10 -2.51 15.31
C ASP A 196 -26.37 -2.26 16.81
N ALA A 197 -25.34 -2.38 17.66
CA ALA A 197 -25.47 -2.15 19.11
C ALA A 197 -25.41 -0.66 19.52
N VAL A 198 -24.58 0.16 18.87
CA VAL A 198 -24.31 1.55 19.25
C VAL A 198 -25.20 2.54 18.51
N ALA A 199 -25.51 2.29 17.24
CA ALA A 199 -26.51 3.08 16.53
C ALA A 199 -27.91 2.90 17.14
N GLY A 200 -28.08 1.86 17.98
CA GLY A 200 -29.37 1.27 18.26
C GLY A 200 -29.89 0.65 16.97
N GLY A 201 -30.47 -0.55 17.03
CA GLY A 201 -31.39 -0.98 15.98
C GLY A 201 -32.61 -0.06 15.99
N GLY A 202 -32.43 1.21 15.58
CA GLY A 202 -33.48 2.14 15.32
C GLY A 202 -34.25 1.56 14.16
N ASP A 203 -35.36 0.91 14.49
CA ASP A 203 -36.53 0.67 13.64
C ASP A 203 -37.09 2.00 13.07
N ASP A 204 -36.23 2.90 12.58
CA ASP A 204 -36.66 3.88 11.59
C ASP A 204 -36.75 3.11 10.27
N ASP A 205 -37.88 2.40 10.17
CA ASP A 205 -38.46 1.72 9.00
C ASP A 205 -38.63 2.66 7.77
N ASP A 206 -38.13 3.89 7.88
CA ASP A 206 -38.03 4.88 6.83
C ASP A 206 -36.83 4.52 5.94
N GLY A 207 -37.07 3.62 4.99
CA GLY A 207 -36.10 3.22 3.98
C GLY A 207 -35.37 4.43 3.36
N CYS A 208 -34.09 4.25 3.05
CA CYS A 208 -33.29 5.33 2.49
C CYS A 208 -33.82 5.79 1.12
N TRP A 209 -33.95 7.11 0.93
CA TRP A 209 -34.49 7.69 -0.31
C TRP A 209 -33.74 7.23 -1.57
N TYR A 210 -32.45 6.93 -1.43
CA TYR A 210 -31.56 6.53 -2.52
C TYR A 210 -31.51 5.02 -2.76
N ASP A 211 -32.18 4.19 -1.96
CA ASP A 211 -32.08 2.73 -2.03
C ASP A 211 -32.51 2.18 -3.41
N SER A 212 -33.58 2.76 -3.97
CA SER A 212 -34.06 2.44 -5.34
C SER A 212 -33.06 2.81 -6.44
N LEU A 213 -32.05 3.64 -6.13
CA LEU A 213 -31.04 4.14 -7.07
C LEU A 213 -29.74 3.32 -7.02
N LEU A 214 -29.64 2.32 -6.12
CA LEU A 214 -28.46 1.50 -5.98
C LEU A 214 -28.34 0.48 -7.12
N ARG A 215 -27.10 0.22 -7.55
CA ARG A 215 -26.82 -0.81 -8.57
C ARG A 215 -27.01 -2.21 -7.97
N GLY A 216 -27.72 -3.07 -8.69
CA GLY A 216 -27.73 -4.52 -8.44
C GLY A 216 -28.93 -5.07 -7.67
N GLY A 217 -29.95 -4.26 -7.36
CA GLY A 217 -31.21 -4.74 -6.78
C GLY A 217 -31.13 -5.15 -5.31
N ASP A 218 -30.03 -4.85 -4.62
CA ASP A 218 -29.86 -5.07 -3.17
C ASP A 218 -30.64 -4.00 -2.36
N HIS A 219 -31.97 -4.02 -2.46
CA HIS A 219 -32.89 -2.98 -1.95
C HIS A 219 -33.21 -3.01 -0.43
N ASN A 220 -32.34 -3.64 0.37
CA ASN A 220 -32.66 -3.93 1.78
C ASN A 220 -31.61 -3.44 2.77
N SER A 221 -30.71 -2.56 2.36
CA SER A 221 -29.75 -1.96 3.29
C SER A 221 -29.40 -0.59 2.77
N CYS A 222 -29.69 0.45 3.55
CA CYS A 222 -29.17 1.81 3.42
C CYS A 222 -27.63 1.83 3.27
N LYS A 223 -27.14 1.37 2.13
CA LYS A 223 -25.76 0.98 1.92
C LYS A 223 -24.90 2.23 2.03
N GLY A 224 -23.79 2.12 2.73
CA GLY A 224 -22.86 3.23 2.96
C GLY A 224 -23.30 4.25 4.01
N LYS A 225 -24.56 4.25 4.49
CA LYS A 225 -24.97 5.14 5.60
C LYS A 225 -24.34 4.74 6.92
N ALA A 226 -24.22 3.42 7.15
CA ALA A 226 -23.50 2.86 8.29
C ALA A 226 -22.01 3.24 8.25
N PHE A 227 -21.40 3.23 9.43
CA PHE A 227 -19.97 3.48 9.59
C PHE A 227 -19.16 2.38 8.91
N ASP A 228 -18.39 2.75 7.89
CA ASP A 228 -17.52 1.85 7.10
C ASP A 228 -16.12 2.45 7.05
N TYR A 229 -15.19 1.89 7.83
CA TYR A 229 -13.83 2.41 7.90
C TYR A 229 -13.14 2.33 6.53
N SER A 230 -12.18 3.22 6.26
CA SER A 230 -11.57 3.26 4.93
C SER A 230 -10.63 2.07 4.68
N ASP A 231 -11.15 1.02 4.02
CA ASP A 231 -10.39 -0.17 3.61
C ASP A 231 -9.23 0.19 2.67
N HIS A 232 -9.36 1.28 1.91
CA HIS A 232 -8.33 1.84 1.05
C HIS A 232 -7.18 2.46 1.84
N ILE A 233 -7.46 3.18 2.94
CA ILE A 233 -6.40 3.65 3.85
C ILE A 233 -5.61 2.44 4.35
N VAL A 234 -6.32 1.40 4.80
CA VAL A 234 -5.69 0.19 5.31
C VAL A 234 -4.89 -0.53 4.22
N LEU A 235 -5.42 -0.66 3.00
CA LEU A 235 -4.73 -1.21 1.83
C LEU A 235 -3.39 -0.52 1.55
N TYR A 236 -3.43 0.80 1.41
CA TYR A 236 -2.27 1.56 0.98
C TYR A 236 -1.24 1.69 2.10
N TRP A 237 -1.71 2.01 3.31
CA TRP A 237 -0.85 2.39 4.44
C TRP A 237 -0.49 1.25 5.38
N ALA A 238 -1.26 0.16 5.44
CA ALA A 238 -0.89 -1.02 6.24
C ALA A 238 -0.11 -2.04 5.40
N GLN A 239 -0.49 -2.20 4.14
CA GLN A 239 -0.04 -3.34 3.34
C GLN A 239 0.98 -2.96 2.28
N ILE A 240 0.63 -2.05 1.36
CA ILE A 240 1.51 -1.77 0.21
C ILE A 240 2.76 -1.01 0.68
N LEU A 241 2.58 0.18 1.25
CA LEU A 241 3.69 1.09 1.56
C LEU A 241 4.66 0.53 2.60
N PRO A 242 4.22 -0.07 3.73
CA PRO A 242 5.14 -0.55 4.75
C PRO A 242 5.99 -1.72 4.25
N ILE A 243 5.41 -2.65 3.47
CA ILE A 243 6.15 -3.79 2.91
C ILE A 243 7.19 -3.29 1.91
N VAL A 244 6.78 -2.40 0.99
CA VAL A 244 7.67 -1.80 0.00
C VAL A 244 8.82 -1.05 0.67
N LEU A 245 8.50 -0.19 1.64
CA LEU A 245 9.49 0.58 2.39
C LEU A 245 10.46 -0.34 3.14
N THR A 246 9.93 -1.34 3.84
CA THR A 246 10.71 -2.32 4.60
C THR A 246 11.74 -3.01 3.71
N GLU A 247 11.33 -3.58 2.57
CA GLU A 247 12.25 -4.31 1.70
C GLU A 247 13.21 -3.38 0.95
N ALA A 248 12.76 -2.18 0.54
CA ALA A 248 13.64 -1.21 -0.09
C ALA A 248 14.74 -0.75 0.87
N LEU A 249 14.39 -0.36 2.10
CA LEU A 249 15.35 0.03 3.13
C LEU A 249 16.31 -1.11 3.47
N TYR A 250 15.80 -2.34 3.64
CA TYR A 250 16.65 -3.49 3.87
C TYR A 250 17.62 -3.73 2.70
N SER A 251 17.19 -3.49 1.48
CA SER A 251 18.04 -3.60 0.30
C SER A 251 19.19 -2.58 0.31
N PHE A 252 19.02 -1.39 0.89
CA PHE A 252 20.11 -0.43 1.08
C PHE A 252 21.06 -0.81 2.22
N VAL A 253 20.51 -1.39 3.28
CA VAL A 253 21.27 -1.93 4.42
C VAL A 253 22.13 -3.10 3.93
N ALA A 254 21.55 -4.09 3.26
CA ALA A 254 22.23 -5.27 2.72
C ALA A 254 22.17 -5.29 1.16
N PRO A 255 22.97 -4.45 0.48
CA PRO A 255 22.89 -4.27 -0.96
C PRO A 255 23.37 -5.51 -1.70
N TYR A 256 22.46 -6.12 -2.45
CA TYR A 256 22.73 -7.29 -3.28
C TYR A 256 23.38 -6.95 -4.62
N TRP A 257 23.49 -5.66 -4.96
CA TRP A 257 24.07 -5.18 -6.22
C TRP A 257 25.53 -4.72 -6.14
N ARG A 258 26.17 -4.86 -4.98
CA ARG A 258 27.60 -4.58 -4.82
C ARG A 258 28.39 -5.79 -5.28
N PHE A 259 28.75 -5.82 -6.56
CA PHE A 259 29.78 -6.74 -7.02
C PHE A 259 31.12 -6.34 -6.42
N ASP A 260 31.85 -7.34 -5.95
CA ASP A 260 33.17 -7.18 -5.37
C ASP A 260 34.07 -6.50 -6.41
N ASN A 261 34.55 -5.29 -6.11
CA ASN A 261 35.44 -4.51 -7.00
C ASN A 261 36.79 -5.21 -7.27
N ARG A 262 36.98 -6.41 -6.71
CA ARG A 262 38.20 -7.22 -6.80
C ARG A 262 38.30 -8.03 -8.08
N ALA A 263 37.24 -8.18 -8.88
CA ALA A 263 37.36 -8.77 -10.21
C ALA A 263 37.88 -7.71 -11.21
N PRO A 264 39.12 -7.82 -11.72
CA PRO A 264 39.64 -6.89 -12.71
C PRO A 264 38.95 -7.21 -14.05
N THR A 265 37.80 -6.58 -14.31
CA THR A 265 37.08 -6.72 -15.57
C THR A 265 37.87 -6.05 -16.69
N ARG A 266 38.60 -6.87 -17.43
CA ARG A 266 39.21 -6.54 -18.72
C ARG A 266 38.07 -6.26 -19.74
N THR A 267 37.89 -4.98 -20.07
CA THR A 267 37.48 -4.50 -21.41
C THR A 267 36.14 -4.92 -22.04
N THR A 268 35.05 -5.11 -21.30
CA THR A 268 33.73 -5.24 -21.96
C THR A 268 32.64 -4.35 -21.35
N THR A 269 32.19 -3.43 -22.21
CA THR A 269 30.92 -2.68 -22.22
C THR A 269 30.56 -1.83 -20.98
N LYS A 270 30.90 -0.53 -21.07
CA LYS A 270 30.54 0.55 -20.13
C LYS A 270 29.02 0.80 -19.96
N LEU A 271 28.14 0.08 -20.66
CA LEU A 271 26.85 0.68 -20.98
C LEU A 271 25.85 0.76 -19.82
N LEU A 272 25.87 -0.11 -18.81
CA LEU A 272 25.05 0.06 -17.60
C LEU A 272 25.76 -0.58 -16.41
N LYS A 273 26.38 0.23 -15.54
CA LYS A 273 26.90 -0.28 -14.26
C LYS A 273 25.70 -0.62 -13.36
N PRO A 274 25.42 -1.90 -13.08
CA PRO A 274 24.25 -2.31 -12.26
C PRO A 274 24.23 -1.65 -10.87
N VAL A 275 25.43 -1.27 -10.39
CA VAL A 275 25.66 -0.56 -9.12
C VAL A 275 24.80 0.70 -8.96
N ARG A 276 24.46 1.39 -10.06
CA ARG A 276 23.59 2.58 -10.02
C ARG A 276 22.15 2.28 -10.44
N LEU A 277 21.95 1.36 -11.38
CA LEU A 277 20.63 1.08 -11.93
C LEU A 277 19.65 0.54 -10.87
N VAL A 278 20.05 -0.48 -10.11
CA VAL A 278 19.19 -1.14 -9.11
C VAL A 278 18.72 -0.16 -8.02
N PRO A 279 19.61 0.58 -7.32
CA PRO A 279 19.15 1.52 -6.31
C PRO A 279 18.28 2.65 -6.89
N THR A 280 18.56 3.12 -8.12
CA THR A 280 17.71 4.10 -8.80
C THR A 280 16.31 3.55 -9.07
N ILE A 281 16.18 2.31 -9.56
CA ILE A 281 14.89 1.65 -9.78
C ILE A 281 14.14 1.49 -8.45
N LEU A 282 14.82 1.08 -7.38
CA LEU A 282 14.21 0.93 -6.07
C LEU A 282 13.68 2.27 -5.53
N ILE A 283 14.49 3.33 -5.56
CA ILE A 283 14.07 4.66 -5.09
C ILE A 283 12.92 5.19 -5.94
N ALA A 284 13.05 5.15 -7.28
CA ALA A 284 12.00 5.62 -8.19
C ALA A 284 10.71 4.82 -8.00
N GLY A 285 10.81 3.49 -7.83
CA GLY A 285 9.67 2.62 -7.57
C GLY A 285 8.99 2.92 -6.24
N VAL A 286 9.75 3.13 -5.15
CA VAL A 286 9.19 3.54 -3.86
C VAL A 286 8.45 4.87 -4.00
N ILE A 287 9.09 5.91 -4.55
CA ILE A 287 8.48 7.24 -4.73
C ILE A 287 7.21 7.12 -5.57
N TYR A 288 7.26 6.37 -6.67
CA TYR A 288 6.10 6.15 -7.53
C TYR A 288 4.95 5.50 -6.76
N ILE A 289 5.23 4.46 -5.97
CA ILE A 289 4.22 3.78 -5.15
C ILE A 289 3.62 4.70 -4.09
N TYR A 290 4.42 5.58 -3.47
CA TYR A 290 3.91 6.62 -2.57
C TYR A 290 2.93 7.56 -3.29
N ILE A 291 3.32 8.08 -4.47
CA ILE A 291 2.47 9.00 -5.24
C ILE A 291 1.15 8.34 -5.60
N ILE A 292 1.17 7.12 -6.16
CA ILE A 292 -0.06 6.44 -6.57
C ILE A 292 -0.92 6.00 -5.38
N SER A 293 -0.30 5.62 -4.25
CA SER A 293 -1.02 5.26 -3.01
C SER A 293 -1.69 6.48 -2.41
N PHE A 294 -1.02 7.64 -2.45
CA PHE A 294 -1.57 8.91 -2.02
C PHE A 294 -2.76 9.34 -2.88
N VAL A 295 -2.59 9.34 -4.21
CA VAL A 295 -3.68 9.68 -5.12
C VAL A 295 -4.85 8.71 -4.98
N GLY A 296 -4.56 7.42 -4.83
CA GLY A 296 -5.57 6.38 -4.57
C GLY A 296 -6.33 6.68 -3.30
N THR A 297 -5.61 6.86 -2.19
CA THR A 297 -6.16 7.23 -0.89
C THR A 297 -7.04 8.47 -1.00
N TYR A 298 -6.55 9.55 -1.58
CA TYR A 298 -7.32 10.79 -1.73
C TYR A 298 -8.61 10.55 -2.54
N SER A 299 -8.51 9.87 -3.67
CA SER A 299 -9.67 9.64 -4.56
C SER A 299 -10.77 8.77 -3.95
N THR A 300 -10.44 7.94 -2.95
CA THR A 300 -11.39 7.02 -2.31
C THR A 300 -11.80 7.50 -0.93
N ALA A 301 -10.86 7.98 -0.12
CA ALA A 301 -11.14 8.43 1.24
C ALA A 301 -11.88 9.78 1.27
N ALA A 302 -11.56 10.73 0.38
CA ALA A 302 -12.15 12.07 0.43
C ALA A 302 -13.64 12.12 0.00
N TYR A 303 -14.15 11.08 -0.66
CA TYR A 303 -15.51 11.07 -1.20
C TYR A 303 -16.41 9.98 -0.62
N TYR A 304 -15.83 8.83 -0.27
CA TYR A 304 -16.59 7.65 0.12
C TYR A 304 -16.51 7.36 1.63
N HIS A 305 -15.70 8.11 2.38
CA HIS A 305 -15.52 7.90 3.81
C HIS A 305 -15.58 9.19 4.60
N THR A 306 -16.10 9.11 5.80
CA THR A 306 -16.11 10.21 6.78
C THR A 306 -14.74 10.36 7.46
N PHE A 307 -14.53 11.50 8.12
CA PHE A 307 -13.32 11.74 8.91
C PHE A 307 -13.04 10.64 9.96
N PRO A 308 -14.02 10.23 10.79
CA PRO A 308 -13.80 9.15 11.76
C PRO A 308 -13.45 7.81 11.09
N GLU A 309 -14.07 7.48 9.95
CA GLU A 309 -13.78 6.26 9.18
C GLU A 309 -12.34 6.23 8.66
N VAL A 310 -11.83 7.37 8.19
CA VAL A 310 -10.43 7.52 7.75
C VAL A 310 -9.45 7.38 8.92
N ILE A 311 -9.75 7.98 10.07
CA ILE A 311 -8.91 7.85 11.28
C ILE A 311 -8.87 6.41 11.74
N VAL A 312 -10.02 5.74 11.87
CA VAL A 312 -10.08 4.34 12.30
C VAL A 312 -9.31 3.44 11.32
N GLY A 313 -9.48 3.64 10.01
CA GLY A 313 -8.69 2.96 8.99
C GLY A 313 -7.18 3.16 9.18
N TYR A 314 -6.74 4.38 9.52
CA TYR A 314 -5.32 4.62 9.80
C TYR A 314 -4.84 3.97 11.10
N LEU A 315 -5.61 4.04 12.19
CA LEU A 315 -5.25 3.39 13.45
C LEU A 315 -5.10 1.87 13.28
N ILE A 316 -6.00 1.26 12.51
CA ILE A 316 -5.89 -0.15 12.10
C ILE A 316 -4.59 -0.38 11.33
N SER A 317 -4.22 0.52 10.42
CA SER A 317 -2.98 0.38 9.64
C SER A 317 -1.71 0.37 10.50
N LEU A 318 -1.72 1.08 11.64
CA LEU A 318 -0.60 1.12 12.57
C LEU A 318 -0.29 -0.25 13.20
N LEU A 319 -1.27 -1.16 13.26
CA LEU A 319 -1.06 -2.54 13.73
C LEU A 319 -0.06 -3.32 12.89
N ILE A 320 0.17 -2.92 11.63
CA ILE A 320 1.19 -3.51 10.75
C ILE A 320 2.43 -2.62 10.67
N GLN A 321 2.25 -1.30 10.58
CA GLN A 321 3.37 -0.36 10.45
C GLN A 321 4.29 -0.39 11.67
N ILE A 322 3.73 -0.35 12.88
CA ILE A 322 4.52 -0.29 14.13
C ILE A 322 5.37 -1.55 14.30
N PRO A 323 4.85 -2.79 14.17
CA PRO A 323 5.69 -3.98 14.25
C PRO A 323 6.82 -4.00 13.22
N LEU A 324 6.57 -3.60 11.96
CA LEU A 324 7.62 -3.53 10.93
C LEU A 324 8.70 -2.50 11.29
N PHE A 325 8.29 -1.31 11.75
CA PHE A 325 9.19 -0.31 12.30
C PHE A 325 10.02 -0.88 13.46
N LEU A 326 9.38 -1.54 14.44
CA LEU A 326 10.06 -2.10 15.59
C LEU A 326 11.08 -3.17 15.19
N ILE A 327 10.72 -4.04 14.24
CA ILE A 327 11.62 -5.06 13.67
C ILE A 327 12.84 -4.41 13.01
N GLN A 328 12.68 -3.32 12.25
CA GLN A 328 13.80 -2.69 11.55
C GLN A 328 14.63 -1.74 12.41
N CYS A 329 14.01 -1.02 13.34
CA CYS A 329 14.64 0.12 14.00
C CYS A 329 15.07 -0.15 15.44
N THR A 330 14.52 -1.16 16.12
CA THR A 330 14.75 -1.38 17.55
C THR A 330 15.56 -2.64 17.85
N SER A 331 16.10 -2.72 19.07
CA SER A 331 16.67 -3.97 19.62
C SER A 331 15.62 -4.86 20.27
N LEU A 332 14.42 -4.33 20.58
CA LEU A 332 13.35 -5.09 21.23
C LEU A 332 12.96 -6.33 20.41
N MET A 333 12.92 -6.20 19.09
CA MET A 333 12.57 -7.27 18.17
C MET A 333 13.79 -7.85 17.45
N GLU A 334 14.97 -7.79 18.06
CA GLU A 334 16.21 -8.26 17.43
C GLU A 334 16.15 -9.74 17.01
N ASN A 335 15.58 -10.62 17.83
CA ASN A 335 15.45 -12.03 17.48
C ASN A 335 14.57 -12.24 16.23
N VAL A 336 13.46 -11.52 16.15
CA VAL A 336 12.53 -11.56 15.01
C VAL A 336 13.20 -10.98 13.76
N ARG A 337 13.86 -9.82 13.90
CA ARG A 337 14.68 -9.22 12.84
C ARG A 337 15.71 -10.19 12.31
N ASN A 338 16.49 -10.80 13.20
CA ASN A 338 17.57 -11.71 12.84
C ASN A 338 17.05 -12.97 12.13
N TYR A 339 15.84 -13.43 12.49
CA TYR A 339 15.21 -14.55 11.81
C TYR A 339 14.86 -14.22 10.33
N PHE A 340 14.23 -13.07 10.08
CA PHE A 340 13.76 -12.68 8.75
C PHE A 340 14.83 -11.99 7.87
N PHE A 341 15.68 -11.17 8.48
CA PHE A 341 16.65 -10.29 7.80
C PHE A 341 18.11 -10.73 8.00
N GLY A 342 18.36 -11.74 8.84
CA GLY A 342 19.70 -12.27 9.14
C GLY A 342 20.44 -11.47 10.23
N ARG A 343 21.42 -12.10 10.90
CA ARG A 343 22.23 -11.51 12.00
C ARG A 343 23.29 -10.49 11.56
N GLY A 344 23.10 -9.83 10.42
CA GLY A 344 24.14 -8.96 9.86
C GLY A 344 25.11 -9.75 8.97
N MET A 345 24.58 -10.23 7.84
CA MET A 345 25.36 -10.79 6.73
C MET A 345 26.35 -9.78 6.08
N MET A 346 26.65 -8.65 6.73
CA MET A 346 27.70 -7.72 6.29
C MET A 346 28.99 -7.82 7.10
N GLN A 347 29.18 -8.88 7.90
CA GLN A 347 30.49 -9.16 8.51
C GLN A 347 31.47 -9.90 7.59
N SER A 348 31.13 -10.15 6.32
CA SER A 348 32.02 -10.89 5.41
C SER A 348 32.40 -10.08 4.17
N SER A 349 33.52 -9.35 4.28
CA SER A 349 34.73 -9.52 3.43
C SER A 349 35.71 -8.36 3.61
#